data_AF-A0A7S0JZP7-F1
#
_entry.id   AF-A0A7S0JZP7-F1
#
_cell.length_a   1.000
_cell.length_b   1.000
_cell.length_c   1.000
_cell.angle_alpha   90.00
_cell.angle_beta   90.00
_cell.angle_gamma   90.00
#
_symmetry.space_group_name_H-M   'P 1'
#
loop_
_entity.id
_entity.type
_entity.pdbx_description
1 polymer ?
#
loop_
_entity_poly.entity_id
_entity_poly.type
_entity_poly.pdbx_seq_one_letter_code
_entity_poly.pdbx_strand_id
1 'polypeptide(L)'
;HESVQTAARVMSAGAQDDAELAHARFTNGEFKACLSSLQRLRLESTGGDHQKPADFRVLHNIALTTFALGGCTSANQLLREISTLDRYLSSGESSSATGVAVATHERLVLLLNQATLLFGQERFAHAGQLLEGMFSSIDKTDDGVALRLTTLLLEVYIHTYKGAAAGDSVTRAVVSSANRIFRHLQGKLAFNNRSSLIAIIEAARARYAAAKPAAADAAAAA
;
A
#
# COMPACT_ATOMS: atom_id res chain seq x y z
N HIS A 1 1.46 -2.55 10.50
CA HIS A 1 1.71 -2.62 11.95
C HIS A 1 3.03 -1.95 12.36
N GLU A 2 3.82 -1.38 11.43
CA GLU A 2 5.11 -0.72 11.78
C GLU A 2 5.28 0.71 11.23
N SER A 3 4.31 1.26 10.49
CA SER A 3 4.43 2.61 9.89
C SER A 3 4.34 3.77 10.90
N VAL A 4 4.23 3.49 12.21
CA VAL A 4 4.10 4.50 13.28
C VAL A 4 5.34 4.54 14.18
N GLN A 5 6.16 3.48 14.22
CA GLN A 5 7.30 3.43 15.14
C GLN A 5 8.57 4.13 14.63
N THR A 6 8.61 4.57 13.37
CA THR A 6 9.81 5.20 12.78
C THR A 6 9.71 6.73 12.66
N ALA A 7 8.90 7.38 13.51
CA ALA A 7 8.75 8.85 13.57
C ALA A 7 9.51 9.52 14.73
N ALA A 8 10.22 8.74 15.56
CA ALA A 8 10.99 9.26 16.68
C ALA A 8 12.38 9.77 16.23
N ARG A 9 12.45 10.90 15.52
CA ARG A 9 13.67 11.74 15.58
C ARG A 9 13.42 13.19 15.16
N VAL A 10 13.59 14.06 16.15
CA VAL A 10 13.46 15.53 16.16
C VAL A 10 12.02 16.05 16.04
N MET A 11 11.07 15.36 16.68
CA MET A 11 9.81 15.98 17.09
C MET A 11 9.94 16.45 18.53
N SER A 12 9.29 17.56 18.88
CA SER A 12 9.12 17.92 20.29
C SER A 12 8.39 16.78 21.01
N ALA A 13 8.54 16.64 22.33
CA ALA A 13 7.79 15.63 23.08
C ALA A 13 6.27 15.74 22.83
N GLY A 14 5.76 16.97 22.67
CA GLY A 14 4.36 17.22 22.32
C GLY A 14 3.95 16.74 20.93
N ALA A 15 4.83 16.89 19.93
CA ALA A 15 4.57 16.39 18.58
C ALA A 15 4.57 14.85 18.51
N GLN A 16 5.34 14.18 19.37
CA GLN A 16 5.30 12.72 19.43
C GLN A 16 4.02 12.22 20.11
N ASP A 17 3.60 12.84 21.22
CA ASP A 17 2.32 12.54 21.88
C ASP A 17 1.13 12.76 20.94
N ASP A 18 1.16 13.84 20.13
CA ASP A 18 0.11 14.14 19.17
C ASP A 18 0.07 13.14 18.00
N ALA A 19 1.20 12.57 17.59
CA ALA A 19 1.27 11.54 16.55
C ALA A 19 0.70 10.20 17.06
N GLU A 20 1.03 9.80 18.28
CA GLU A 20 0.48 8.60 18.93
C GLU A 20 -1.03 8.75 19.16
N LEU A 21 -1.47 9.92 19.63
CA LEU A 21 -2.88 10.22 19.81
C LEU A 21 -3.65 10.23 18.48
N ALA A 22 -3.08 10.79 17.41
CA ALA A 22 -3.68 10.74 16.08
C ALA A 22 -3.84 9.30 15.60
N HIS A 23 -2.84 8.45 15.83
CA HIS A 23 -2.89 7.04 15.48
C HIS A 23 -4.02 6.31 16.23
N ALA A 24 -4.08 6.45 17.55
CA ALA A 24 -5.12 5.81 18.37
C ALA A 24 -6.54 6.23 17.95
N ARG A 25 -6.72 7.51 17.64
CA ARG A 25 -8.01 8.04 17.14
C ARG A 25 -8.37 7.45 15.79
N PHE A 26 -7.40 7.31 14.87
CA PHE A 26 -7.65 6.68 13.58
C PHE A 26 -8.07 5.22 13.74
N THR A 27 -7.38 4.46 14.59
CA THR A 27 -7.69 3.03 14.81
C THR A 27 -9.05 2.83 15.48
N ASN A 28 -9.49 3.78 16.31
CA ASN A 28 -10.80 3.76 16.96
C ASN A 28 -11.95 4.28 16.06
N GLY A 29 -11.65 4.71 14.82
CA GLY A 29 -12.65 5.28 13.91
C GLY A 29 -13.05 6.73 14.26
N GLU A 30 -12.35 7.38 15.18
CA GLU A 30 -12.57 8.77 15.60
C GLU A 30 -11.96 9.75 14.58
N PHE A 31 -12.33 9.63 13.30
CA PHE A 31 -11.65 10.33 12.20
C PHE A 31 -11.67 11.85 12.32
N LYS A 32 -12.75 12.42 12.87
CA LYS A 32 -12.86 13.87 13.11
C LYS A 32 -11.83 14.35 14.14
N ALA A 33 -11.67 13.61 15.24
CA ALA A 33 -10.69 13.94 16.28
C ALA A 33 -9.25 13.66 15.82
N CYS A 34 -9.06 12.61 15.02
CA CYS A 34 -7.78 12.30 14.37
C CYS A 34 -7.34 13.46 13.46
N LEU A 35 -8.25 13.98 12.63
CA LEU A 35 -7.96 15.09 11.73
C LEU A 35 -7.52 16.35 12.50
N SER A 36 -8.17 16.66 13.63
CA SER A 36 -7.75 17.76 14.49
C SER A 36 -6.34 17.57 15.07
N SER A 37 -5.96 16.35 15.47
CA SER A 37 -4.58 16.06 15.91
C SER A 37 -3.58 16.26 14.77
N LEU A 38 -3.87 15.74 13.58
CA LEU A 38 -2.99 15.87 12.41
C LEU A 38 -2.83 17.32 11.96
N GLN A 39 -3.86 18.14 12.08
CA GLN A 39 -3.78 19.59 11.79
C GLN A 39 -2.87 20.32 12.78
N ARG A 40 -2.87 19.94 14.06
CA ARG A 40 -1.93 20.48 15.05
C ARG A 40 -0.49 20.09 14.73
N LEU A 41 -0.24 18.83 14.40
CA LEU A 41 1.08 18.36 13.94
C LEU A 41 1.55 19.10 12.70
N ARG A 42 0.64 19.37 11.76
CA ARG A 42 0.95 20.17 10.57
C ARG A 42 1.44 21.56 10.97
N LEU A 43 0.69 22.28 11.82
CA LEU A 43 1.06 23.61 12.29
C LEU A 43 2.40 23.61 13.04
N GLU A 44 2.63 22.61 13.89
CA GLU A 44 3.87 22.50 14.64
C GLU A 44 5.07 22.22 13.73
N SER A 45 4.93 21.31 12.76
CA SER A 45 5.98 21.00 11.78
C SER A 45 6.41 22.22 10.95
N THR A 46 5.48 23.15 10.73
CA THR A 46 5.76 24.37 9.99
C THR A 46 6.14 25.57 10.87
N GLY A 47 6.17 25.42 12.20
CA GLY A 47 6.43 26.52 13.13
C GLY A 47 5.35 27.60 13.10
N GLY A 48 4.12 27.24 12.72
CA GLY A 48 3.01 28.18 12.52
C GLY A 48 3.03 28.90 11.16
N ASP A 49 4.05 28.70 10.33
CA ASP A 49 4.11 29.26 9.00
C ASP A 49 3.30 28.40 8.00
N HIS A 50 2.28 28.97 7.36
CA HIS A 50 1.49 28.25 6.36
C HIS A 50 2.19 28.08 5.01
N GLN A 51 3.30 28.78 4.77
CA GLN A 51 4.07 28.73 3.53
C GLN A 51 5.16 27.67 3.56
N LYS A 52 5.58 27.21 4.75
CA LYS A 52 6.56 26.14 4.89
C LYS A 52 5.92 24.78 4.53
N PRO A 53 6.59 23.92 3.74
CA PRO A 53 6.08 22.60 3.44
C PRO A 53 5.99 21.78 4.73
N ALA A 54 4.79 21.27 5.00
CA ALA A 54 4.56 20.37 6.12
C ALA A 54 5.21 19.00 5.85
N ASP A 55 5.42 18.23 6.93
CA ASP A 55 5.89 16.86 6.84
C ASP A 55 4.96 16.03 5.93
N PHE A 56 5.58 15.32 4.98
CA PHE A 56 4.91 14.44 4.03
C PHE A 56 3.97 13.44 4.72
N ARG A 57 4.41 12.83 5.83
CA ARG A 57 3.64 11.83 6.57
C ARG A 57 2.36 12.42 7.13
N VAL A 58 2.44 13.65 7.62
CA VAL A 58 1.28 14.39 8.15
C VAL A 58 0.31 14.67 7.00
N LEU A 59 0.79 15.13 5.85
CA LEU A 59 -0.04 15.38 4.68
C LEU A 59 -0.72 14.10 4.15
N HIS A 60 0.02 13.01 4.04
CA HIS A 60 -0.49 11.70 3.64
C HIS A 60 -1.57 11.18 4.61
N ASN A 61 -1.33 11.28 5.91
CA ASN A 61 -2.28 10.85 6.92
C ASN A 61 -3.54 11.74 6.97
N ILE A 62 -3.41 13.04 6.71
CA ILE A 62 -4.57 13.94 6.56
C ILE A 62 -5.44 13.50 5.38
N ALA A 63 -4.83 13.20 4.24
CA ALA A 63 -5.54 12.72 3.05
C ALA A 63 -6.32 11.42 3.34
N LEU A 64 -5.65 10.44 3.95
CA LEU A 64 -6.27 9.17 4.35
C LEU A 64 -7.41 9.35 5.37
N THR A 65 -7.20 10.19 6.39
CA THR A 65 -8.20 10.47 7.43
C THR A 65 -9.41 11.19 6.85
N THR A 66 -9.20 12.12 5.91
CA THR A 66 -10.28 12.83 5.23
C THR A 66 -11.11 11.88 4.36
N PHE A 67 -10.44 10.97 3.64
CA PHE A 67 -11.11 9.93 2.86
C PHE A 67 -11.94 9.00 3.75
N ALA A 68 -11.38 8.55 4.88
CA ALA A 68 -12.08 7.69 5.83
C ALA A 68 -13.28 8.41 6.49
N LEU A 69 -13.11 9.68 6.88
CA LEU A 69 -14.18 10.52 7.42
C LEU A 69 -15.33 10.71 6.43
N GLY A 70 -15.03 10.81 5.13
CA GLY A 70 -16.01 10.86 4.03
C GLY A 70 -16.64 9.50 3.68
N GLY A 71 -16.49 8.48 4.53
CA GLY A 71 -17.04 7.14 4.30
C GLY A 71 -16.41 6.41 3.13
N CYS A 72 -15.15 6.70 2.79
CA CYS A 72 -14.42 6.06 1.69
C CYS A 72 -15.03 6.31 0.30
N THR A 73 -15.79 7.38 0.11
CA THR A 73 -16.51 7.65 -1.16
C THR A 73 -15.69 8.45 -2.18
N SER A 74 -14.70 9.22 -1.73
CA SER A 74 -13.94 10.17 -2.56
C SER A 74 -12.61 9.61 -3.08
N ALA A 75 -12.58 8.35 -3.54
CA ALA A 75 -11.34 7.66 -3.91
C ALA A 75 -10.53 8.38 -5.00
N ASN A 76 -11.22 9.00 -5.97
CA ASN A 76 -10.57 9.79 -7.02
C ASN A 76 -9.88 11.05 -6.49
N GLN A 77 -10.43 11.67 -5.44
CA GLN A 77 -9.79 12.80 -4.79
C GLN A 77 -8.51 12.35 -4.08
N LEU A 78 -8.60 11.29 -3.29
CA LEU A 78 -7.44 10.73 -2.59
C LEU A 78 -6.33 10.29 -3.56
N LEU A 79 -6.67 9.69 -4.71
CA LEU A 79 -5.69 9.35 -5.75
C LEU A 79 -4.93 10.58 -6.29
N ARG A 80 -5.62 11.72 -6.47
CA ARG A 80 -4.97 12.97 -6.91
C ARG A 80 -4.03 13.53 -5.84
N GLU A 81 -4.44 13.48 -4.58
CA GLU A 81 -3.62 13.91 -3.46
C GLU A 81 -2.35 13.03 -3.35
N ILE A 82 -2.53 11.70 -3.39
CA ILE A 82 -1.42 10.73 -3.38
C ILE A 82 -0.47 10.94 -4.57
N SER A 83 -1.00 11.16 -5.77
CA SER A 83 -0.15 11.40 -6.97
C SER A 83 0.63 12.72 -6.88
N THR A 84 0.11 13.71 -6.16
CA THR A 84 0.81 14.97 -5.91
C THR A 84 1.93 14.77 -4.89
N LEU A 85 1.65 13.98 -3.86
CA LEU A 85 2.60 13.56 -2.84
C LEU A 85 3.74 12.70 -3.41
N ASP A 86 3.46 11.77 -4.33
CA ASP A 86 4.49 10.93 -4.98
C ASP A 86 5.44 11.77 -5.85
N ARG A 87 4.90 12.76 -6.58
CA ARG A 87 5.72 13.70 -7.36
C ARG A 87 6.63 14.52 -6.46
N TYR A 88 6.11 14.98 -5.31
CA TYR A 88 6.90 15.72 -4.33
C TYR A 88 8.09 14.89 -3.81
N LEU A 89 7.83 13.64 -3.40
CA LEU A 89 8.89 12.72 -2.96
C LEU A 89 9.88 12.37 -4.09
N SER A 90 9.40 12.22 -5.31
CA SER A 90 10.25 11.90 -6.47
C SER A 90 11.14 13.07 -6.89
N SER A 91 10.71 14.31 -6.61
CA SER A 91 11.48 15.53 -6.89
C SER A 91 12.46 15.93 -5.78
N GLY A 92 12.36 15.30 -4.61
CA GLY A 92 13.18 15.64 -3.44
C GLY A 92 14.54 14.96 -3.45
N GLU A 93 15.61 15.73 -3.64
CA GLU A 93 16.98 15.27 -3.40
C GLU A 93 17.21 15.08 -1.89
N SER A 94 16.94 13.88 -1.38
CA SER A 94 17.37 13.52 -0.02
C SER A 94 18.89 13.26 -0.05
N SER A 95 19.70 14.25 0.30
CA SER A 95 21.17 14.16 0.20
C SER A 95 21.86 13.31 1.29
N SER A 96 21.12 12.63 2.17
CA SER A 96 21.67 11.75 3.21
C SER A 96 21.20 10.30 3.05
N ALA A 97 22.08 9.32 3.25
CA ALA A 97 21.75 7.90 3.10
C ALA A 97 20.56 7.46 3.98
N THR A 98 20.47 8.00 5.20
CA THR A 98 19.33 7.77 6.11
C THR A 98 18.05 8.43 5.60
N GLY A 99 18.13 9.65 5.07
CA GLY A 99 16.99 10.34 4.46
C GLY A 99 16.48 9.63 3.21
N VAL A 100 17.38 9.10 2.37
CA VAL A 100 17.02 8.31 1.18
C VAL A 100 16.28 7.04 1.55
N ALA A 101 16.74 6.29 2.55
CA ALA A 101 16.09 5.06 3.00
C ALA A 101 14.68 5.33 3.56
N VAL A 102 14.53 6.39 4.36
CA VAL A 102 13.25 6.82 4.95
C VAL A 102 12.27 7.28 3.87
N ALA A 103 12.71 8.14 2.95
CA ALA A 103 11.91 8.58 1.81
C ALA A 103 11.49 7.40 0.91
N THR A 104 12.34 6.40 0.77
CA THR A 104 12.03 5.17 0.01
C THR A 104 10.92 4.37 0.67
N HIS A 105 10.98 4.17 2.00
CA HIS A 105 9.93 3.45 2.73
C HIS A 105 8.59 4.21 2.71
N GLU A 106 8.61 5.52 2.95
CA GLU A 106 7.39 6.35 2.89
C GLU A 106 6.73 6.32 1.51
N ARG A 107 7.55 6.40 0.45
CA ARG A 107 7.07 6.26 -0.92
C ARG A 107 6.44 4.90 -1.16
N LEU A 108 7.01 3.82 -0.65
CA LEU A 108 6.41 2.48 -0.80
C LEU A 108 5.04 2.37 -0.14
N VAL A 109 4.88 2.92 1.06
CA VAL A 109 3.59 2.96 1.75
C VAL A 109 2.56 3.78 0.96
N LEU A 110 2.99 4.92 0.41
CA LEU A 110 2.17 5.77 -0.45
C LEU A 110 1.68 5.00 -1.69
N LEU A 111 2.59 4.35 -2.42
CA LEU A 111 2.28 3.59 -3.63
C LEU A 111 1.40 2.36 -3.32
N LEU A 112 1.62 1.69 -2.19
CA LEU A 112 0.77 0.57 -1.76
C LEU A 112 -0.68 1.04 -1.51
N ASN A 113 -0.87 2.20 -0.88
CA ASN A 113 -2.19 2.78 -0.69
C ASN A 113 -2.82 3.18 -2.04
N GLN A 114 -2.04 3.73 -2.97
CA GLN A 114 -2.48 4.01 -4.33
C GLN A 114 -2.96 2.75 -5.06
N ALA A 115 -2.17 1.68 -5.02
CA ALA A 115 -2.55 0.38 -5.61
C ALA A 115 -3.84 -0.17 -4.99
N THR A 116 -4.01 -0.02 -3.68
CA THR A 116 -5.23 -0.46 -2.97
C THR A 116 -6.47 0.31 -3.45
N LEU A 117 -6.35 1.62 -3.64
CA LEU A 117 -7.44 2.44 -4.20
C LEU A 117 -7.76 2.07 -5.64
N LEU A 118 -6.74 1.87 -6.48
CA LEU A 118 -6.91 1.43 -7.87
C LEU A 118 -7.59 0.05 -7.93
N PHE A 119 -7.21 -0.87 -7.03
CA PHE A 119 -7.84 -2.17 -6.90
C PHE A 119 -9.32 -2.05 -6.50
N GLY A 120 -9.64 -1.21 -5.51
CA GLY A 120 -11.03 -0.96 -5.09
C GLY A 120 -11.90 -0.30 -6.17
N GLN A 121 -11.29 0.36 -7.16
CA GLN A 121 -11.95 0.91 -8.35
C GLN A 121 -11.98 -0.06 -9.54
N GLU A 122 -11.63 -1.34 -9.34
CA GLU A 122 -11.54 -2.37 -10.38
C GLU A 122 -10.53 -2.07 -11.51
N ARG A 123 -9.61 -1.13 -11.29
CA ARG A 123 -8.55 -0.76 -12.24
C ARG A 123 -7.35 -1.70 -12.10
N PHE A 124 -7.61 -3.00 -12.21
CA PHE A 124 -6.64 -4.07 -11.90
C PHE A 124 -5.35 -3.97 -12.73
N ALA A 125 -5.43 -3.60 -14.00
CA ALA A 125 -4.26 -3.43 -14.86
C ALA A 125 -3.30 -2.35 -14.33
N HIS A 126 -3.84 -1.21 -13.89
CA HIS A 126 -3.05 -0.11 -13.33
C HIS A 126 -2.48 -0.46 -11.96
N ALA A 127 -3.29 -1.09 -11.10
CA ALA A 127 -2.82 -1.58 -9.80
C ALA A 127 -1.68 -2.61 -9.98
N GLY A 128 -1.81 -3.52 -10.93
CA GLY A 128 -0.81 -4.54 -11.25
C GLY A 128 0.51 -3.94 -11.72
N GLN A 129 0.48 -2.99 -12.66
CA GLN A 129 1.70 -2.30 -13.13
C GLN A 129 2.46 -1.63 -11.98
N LEU A 130 1.74 -0.96 -11.08
CA LEU A 130 2.35 -0.30 -9.91
C LEU A 130 3.00 -1.32 -8.98
N LEU A 131 2.26 -2.38 -8.62
CA LEU A 131 2.70 -3.41 -7.69
C LEU A 131 3.86 -4.26 -8.25
N GLU A 132 3.89 -4.52 -9.56
CA GLU A 132 5.01 -5.19 -10.25
C GLU A 132 6.30 -4.36 -10.18
N GLY A 133 6.17 -3.05 -10.38
CA GLY A 133 7.28 -2.12 -10.20
C GLY A 133 7.86 -2.18 -8.79
N MET A 134 6.99 -2.19 -7.78
CA MET A 134 7.39 -2.32 -6.38
C MET A 134 7.95 -3.70 -6.03
N PHE A 135 7.41 -4.77 -6.63
CA PHE A 135 7.86 -6.14 -6.39
C PHE A 135 9.32 -6.35 -6.81
N SER A 136 9.81 -5.59 -7.81
CA SER A 136 11.20 -5.65 -8.26
C SER A 136 12.23 -5.20 -7.21
N SER A 137 11.80 -4.47 -6.19
CA SER A 137 12.65 -3.99 -5.08
C SER A 137 12.21 -4.53 -3.70
N ILE A 138 11.37 -5.56 -3.67
CA ILE A 138 10.74 -6.09 -2.46
C ILE A 138 11.74 -6.57 -1.39
N ASP A 139 12.91 -7.07 -1.77
CA ASP A 139 13.91 -7.56 -0.82
C ASP A 139 14.45 -6.46 0.11
N LYS A 140 14.32 -5.19 -0.28
CA LYS A 140 14.75 -4.02 0.49
C LYS A 140 13.63 -3.43 1.36
N THR A 141 12.46 -4.05 1.38
CA THR A 141 11.28 -3.55 2.09
C THR A 141 11.03 -4.33 3.38
N ASP A 142 10.34 -3.69 4.33
CA ASP A 142 9.94 -4.37 5.57
C ASP A 142 8.98 -5.52 5.26
N ASP A 143 9.02 -6.55 6.11
CA ASP A 143 8.24 -7.77 5.88
C ASP A 143 6.72 -7.50 5.88
N GLY A 144 6.26 -6.50 6.62
CA GLY A 144 4.86 -6.09 6.65
C GLY A 144 4.38 -5.53 5.32
N VAL A 145 5.13 -4.60 4.71
CA VAL A 145 4.85 -4.03 3.40
C VAL A 145 5.02 -5.08 2.31
N ALA A 146 6.08 -5.90 2.38
CA ALA A 146 6.30 -7.00 1.44
C ALA A 146 5.11 -7.97 1.41
N LEU A 147 4.60 -8.35 2.59
CA LEU A 147 3.42 -9.23 2.70
C LEU A 147 2.16 -8.60 2.11
N ARG A 148 1.89 -7.32 2.42
CA ARG A 148 0.71 -6.63 1.89
C ARG A 148 0.77 -6.45 0.38
N LEU A 149 1.95 -6.07 -0.14
CA LEU A 149 2.20 -5.94 -1.57
C LEU A 149 1.98 -7.28 -2.29
N THR A 150 2.60 -8.36 -1.81
CA THR A 150 2.48 -9.68 -2.45
C THR A 150 1.07 -10.24 -2.40
N THR A 151 0.37 -10.04 -1.29
CA THR A 151 -1.04 -10.46 -1.16
C THR A 151 -1.92 -9.71 -2.15
N LEU A 152 -1.79 -8.37 -2.22
CA LEU A 152 -2.58 -7.56 -3.13
C LEU A 152 -2.25 -7.85 -4.61
N LEU A 153 -0.98 -8.10 -4.93
CA LEU A 153 -0.55 -8.45 -6.29
C LEU A 153 -1.13 -9.81 -6.74
N LEU A 154 -1.17 -10.79 -5.83
CA LEU A 154 -1.86 -12.07 -6.09
C LEU A 154 -3.36 -11.87 -6.33
N GLU A 155 -4.01 -11.00 -5.57
CA GLU A 155 -5.43 -10.66 -5.79
C GLU A 155 -5.64 -10.01 -7.17
N VAL A 156 -4.82 -9.03 -7.55
CA VAL A 156 -4.86 -8.40 -8.87
C VAL A 156 -4.77 -9.45 -9.98
N TYR A 157 -3.87 -10.43 -9.86
CA TYR A 157 -3.73 -11.51 -10.82
C TYR A 157 -4.96 -12.42 -10.90
N ILE A 158 -5.57 -12.75 -9.76
CA ILE A 158 -6.81 -13.53 -9.72
C ILE A 158 -7.93 -12.78 -10.45
N HIS A 159 -8.07 -11.47 -10.21
CA HIS A 159 -9.10 -10.65 -10.85
C HIS A 159 -8.83 -10.43 -12.35
N THR A 160 -7.58 -10.19 -12.73
CA THR A 160 -7.18 -10.07 -14.14
C THR A 160 -7.43 -11.37 -14.89
N TYR A 161 -7.22 -12.51 -14.23
CA TYR A 161 -7.51 -13.83 -14.79
C TYR A 161 -9.01 -14.07 -14.97
N LYS A 162 -9.85 -13.75 -13.97
CA LYS A 162 -11.31 -13.90 -14.05
C LYS A 162 -11.96 -13.02 -15.11
N GLY A 163 -11.41 -11.82 -15.34
CA GLY A 163 -11.94 -10.85 -16.30
C GLY A 163 -11.50 -11.08 -17.74
N ALA A 164 -10.47 -11.91 -17.97
CA ALA A 164 -10.01 -12.23 -19.31
C ALA A 164 -10.77 -13.46 -19.85
N ALA A 165 -11.33 -13.37 -21.06
CA ALA A 165 -11.51 -14.53 -21.92
C ALA A 165 -10.09 -15.03 -22.28
N ALA A 166 -9.42 -15.66 -21.32
CA ALA A 166 -7.98 -15.69 -21.29
C ALA A 166 -7.44 -16.69 -22.32
N GLY A 167 -6.86 -16.18 -23.41
CA GLY A 167 -5.99 -16.99 -24.25
C GLY A 167 -4.82 -17.56 -23.44
N ASP A 168 -4.27 -18.70 -23.87
CA ASP A 168 -3.23 -19.46 -23.17
C ASP A 168 -1.98 -18.65 -22.78
N SER A 169 -1.70 -17.53 -23.46
CA SER A 169 -0.58 -16.65 -23.17
C SER A 169 -0.77 -15.85 -21.89
N VAL A 170 -1.95 -15.24 -21.69
CA VAL A 170 -2.28 -14.44 -20.50
C VAL A 170 -2.32 -15.34 -19.27
N THR A 171 -2.94 -16.52 -19.41
CA THR A 171 -2.96 -17.55 -18.36
C THR A 171 -1.55 -17.92 -17.92
N ARG A 172 -0.65 -18.24 -18.87
CA ARG A 172 0.74 -18.61 -18.54
C ARG A 172 1.52 -17.48 -17.88
N ALA A 173 1.33 -16.24 -18.33
CA ALA A 173 1.99 -15.08 -17.73
C ALA A 173 1.57 -14.90 -16.27
N VAL A 174 0.26 -14.95 -16.00
CA VAL A 174 -0.28 -14.83 -14.64
C VAL A 174 0.20 -15.95 -13.73
N VAL A 175 0.20 -17.21 -14.20
CA VAL A 175 0.75 -18.36 -13.45
C VAL A 175 2.22 -18.15 -13.12
N SER A 176 3.02 -17.72 -14.11
CA SER A 176 4.45 -17.50 -13.94
C SER A 176 4.73 -16.44 -12.86
N SER A 177 4.01 -15.32 -12.92
CA SER A 177 4.15 -14.24 -11.94
C SER A 177 3.70 -14.66 -10.54
N ALA A 178 2.56 -15.36 -10.41
CA ALA A 178 2.11 -15.90 -9.13
C ALA A 178 3.14 -16.87 -8.50
N ASN A 179 3.72 -17.76 -9.31
CA ASN A 179 4.77 -18.67 -8.85
C ASN A 179 6.05 -17.95 -8.41
N ARG A 180 6.38 -16.79 -9.01
CA ARG A 180 7.49 -15.95 -8.56
C ARG A 180 7.23 -15.38 -7.17
N ILE A 181 6.00 -14.92 -6.92
CA ILE A 181 5.58 -14.43 -5.60
C ILE A 181 5.63 -15.55 -4.56
N PHE A 182 5.10 -16.73 -4.87
CA PHE A 182 5.14 -17.86 -3.95
C PHE A 182 6.58 -18.28 -3.61
N ARG A 183 7.49 -18.29 -4.59
CA ARG A 183 8.92 -18.55 -4.33
C ARG A 183 9.54 -17.51 -3.41
N HIS A 184 9.27 -16.23 -3.64
CA HIS A 184 9.75 -15.16 -2.76
C HIS A 184 9.23 -15.33 -1.33
N LEU A 185 7.92 -15.56 -1.18
CA LEU A 185 7.31 -15.81 0.14
C LEU A 185 7.89 -17.07 0.81
N GLN A 186 8.14 -18.15 0.06
CA GLN A 186 8.77 -19.38 0.56
C GLN A 186 10.22 -19.17 1.03
N GLY A 187 10.99 -18.28 0.39
CA GLY A 187 12.32 -17.89 0.86
C GLY A 187 12.27 -17.08 2.15
N LYS A 188 11.30 -16.16 2.27
CA LYS A 188 11.07 -15.32 3.47
C LYS A 188 10.39 -16.09 4.63
N LEU A 189 9.68 -17.18 4.34
CA LEU A 189 8.94 -18.07 5.25
C LEU A 189 9.79 -18.76 6.33
N ALA A 190 11.10 -18.55 6.36
CA ALA A 190 11.95 -18.89 7.49
C ALA A 190 11.65 -18.04 8.76
N PHE A 191 10.90 -16.93 8.65
CA PHE A 191 10.58 -16.04 9.78
C PHE A 191 9.20 -16.29 10.42
N ASN A 192 9.22 -16.61 11.72
CA ASN A 192 8.27 -16.48 12.85
C ASN A 192 6.73 -16.59 12.71
N ASN A 193 6.12 -16.60 11.52
CA ASN A 193 4.67 -16.71 11.37
C ASN A 193 4.25 -17.63 10.21
N ARG A 194 4.98 -18.75 10.10
CA ARG A 194 4.89 -19.75 9.03
C ARG A 194 3.46 -20.24 8.78
N SER A 195 2.68 -20.48 9.83
CA SER A 195 1.33 -21.04 9.71
C SER A 195 0.33 -20.09 9.04
N SER A 196 0.32 -18.81 9.43
CA SER A 196 -0.58 -17.80 8.87
C SER A 196 -0.26 -17.49 7.42
N LEU A 197 1.03 -17.40 7.07
CA LEU A 197 1.50 -17.16 5.72
C LEU A 197 1.23 -18.35 4.78
N ILE A 198 1.43 -19.59 5.25
CA ILE A 198 1.07 -20.80 4.48
C ILE A 198 -0.44 -20.83 4.22
N ALA A 199 -1.27 -20.54 5.23
CA ALA A 199 -2.71 -20.48 5.06
C ALA A 199 -3.15 -19.42 4.02
N ILE A 200 -2.52 -18.24 4.01
CA ILE A 200 -2.76 -17.19 3.00
C ILE A 200 -2.34 -17.65 1.61
N ILE A 201 -1.17 -18.29 1.49
CA ILE A 201 -0.64 -18.85 0.23
C ILE A 201 -1.57 -19.95 -0.31
N GLU A 202 -2.00 -20.88 0.54
CA GLU A 202 -2.90 -21.96 0.17
C GLU A 202 -4.29 -21.42 -0.20
N ALA A 203 -4.81 -20.44 0.53
CA ALA A 203 -6.07 -19.77 0.19
C ALA A 203 -5.99 -19.04 -1.15
N ALA A 204 -4.90 -18.29 -1.39
CA ALA A 204 -4.66 -17.62 -2.68
C ALA A 204 -4.54 -18.63 -3.82
N ARG A 205 -3.80 -19.72 -3.60
CA ARG A 205 -3.64 -20.82 -4.58
C ARG A 205 -4.95 -21.53 -4.86
N ALA A 206 -5.78 -21.78 -3.85
CA ALA A 206 -7.10 -22.39 -3.99
C ALA A 206 -8.05 -21.46 -4.76
N ARG A 207 -8.08 -20.16 -4.43
CA ARG A 207 -8.86 -19.14 -5.17
C ARG A 207 -8.43 -19.04 -6.63
N TYR A 208 -7.13 -19.11 -6.88
CA TYR A 208 -6.58 -19.13 -8.24
C TYR A 208 -6.94 -20.41 -8.99
N ALA A 209 -6.78 -21.58 -8.35
CA ALA A 209 -7.15 -22.86 -8.94
C ALA A 209 -8.65 -22.97 -9.24
N ALA A 210 -9.51 -22.41 -8.40
CA ALA A 210 -10.95 -22.33 -8.62
C ALA A 210 -11.34 -21.36 -9.75
N ALA A 211 -10.55 -20.33 -10.01
CA ALA A 211 -10.77 -19.46 -11.15
C ALA A 211 -10.43 -20.15 -12.48
N LYS A 212 -9.45 -21.08 -12.49
CA LYS A 212 -8.93 -21.77 -13.68
C LYS A 212 -9.98 -22.55 -14.52
N PRO A 213 -10.88 -23.37 -13.94
CA PRO A 213 -11.87 -24.11 -14.73
C PRO A 213 -12.99 -23.22 -15.29
N ALA A 214 -13.36 -22.13 -14.62
CA ALA A 214 -14.44 -21.25 -15.06
C ALA A 214 -14.14 -20.53 -16.40
N ALA A 215 -12.86 -20.28 -16.70
CA ALA A 215 -12.44 -19.67 -17.98
C ALA A 215 -12.41 -20.69 -19.14
N ALA A 216 -12.16 -21.98 -18.86
CA ALA A 216 -12.12 -23.03 -19.87
C ALA A 216 -13.53 -23.42 -20.34
N ASP A 217 -14.50 -23.47 -19.42
CA ASP A 217 -15.88 -23.79 -19.74
C ASP A 217 -16.60 -22.65 -20.48
N ALA A 218 -16.26 -21.39 -20.18
CA ALA A 218 -16.79 -20.22 -20.89
C ALA A 218 -16.25 -20.09 -22.33
N ALA A 219 -15.03 -20.55 -22.59
CA ALA A 219 -14.44 -20.56 -23.94
C ALA A 219 -14.95 -21.71 -24.81
N ALA A 220 -15.49 -22.78 -24.21
CA ALA A 220 -16.08 -23.92 -24.93
C ALA A 220 -17.57 -23.73 -25.27
N ALA A 221 -18.23 -22.73 -24.66
CA ALA A 221 -19.66 -22.45 -24.82
C ALA A 221 -19.97 -21.24 -25.73
N ALA A 222 -18.95 -20.61 -26.32
CA ALA A 222 -19.05 -19.48 -27.25
C ALA A 222 -18.50 -19.88 -28.64
#